data_AF-A0A926J849-F1
#
_entry.id   AF-A0A926J849-F1
#
_cell.length_a   1.000
_cell.length_b   1.000
_cell.length_c   1.000
_cell.angle_alpha   90.00
_cell.angle_beta   90.00
_cell.angle_gamma   90.00
#
_symmetry.space_group_name_H-M   'P 1'
#
loop_
_entity.id
_entity.type
_entity.pdbx_description
1 polymer ?
#
loop_
_entity_poly.entity_id
_entity_poly.type
_entity_poly.pdbx_seq_one_letter_code
_entity_poly.pdbx_strand_id
1 'polypeptide(L)' 'MNTLIERLIAAHRVLNREIRRELARRMPDDLRLRRLKKERLAIKDRLFRYFPDAAEMRSATRLALSRARPVRI' A
#
# COMPACT_ATOMS: atom_id res chain seq x y z
N MET A 1 -2.12 14.44 -11.95
CA MET A 1 -3.36 14.23 -11.17
C MET A 1 -3.76 12.78 -11.25
N ASN A 2 -3.77 12.07 -10.12
CA ASN A 2 -4.83 11.11 -9.81
C ASN A 2 -4.80 10.84 -8.29
N THR A 3 -5.48 11.71 -7.52
CA THR A 3 -5.53 11.67 -6.04
C THR A 3 -6.02 10.32 -5.53
N LEU A 4 -6.84 9.62 -6.31
CA LEU A 4 -7.28 8.26 -6.03
C LEU A 4 -6.12 7.24 -6.02
N ILE A 5 -5.24 7.30 -7.02
CA ILE A 5 -4.08 6.41 -7.13
C ILE A 5 -3.10 6.67 -5.98
N GLU A 6 -2.84 7.93 -5.67
CA GLU A 6 -1.98 8.33 -4.54
C GLU A 6 -2.56 7.82 -3.20
N ARG A 7 -3.89 7.92 -3.01
CA ARG A 7 -4.59 7.35 -1.85
C ARG A 7 -4.51 5.82 -1.80
N LEU A 8 -4.66 5.13 -2.93
CA LEU A 8 -4.53 3.66 -3.00
C LEU A 8 -3.11 3.21 -2.66
N ILE A 9 -2.10 3.92 -3.16
CA ILE A 9 -0.69 3.68 -2.84
C ILE A 9 -0.44 3.93 -1.34
N ALA A 10 -0.93 5.02 -0.79
CA ALA A 10 -0.81 5.32 0.64
C ALA A 10 -1.47 4.23 1.50
N ALA A 11 -2.70 3.84 1.17
CA ALA A 11 -3.43 2.76 1.86
C ALA A 11 -2.70 1.41 1.76
N HIS A 12 -2.13 1.09 0.59
CA HIS A 12 -1.31 -0.11 0.41
C HIS A 12 -0.08 -0.12 1.34
N ARG A 13 0.57 1.04 1.54
CA ARG A 13 1.70 1.17 2.46
C ARG A 13 1.29 1.02 3.92
N VAL A 14 0.16 1.62 4.31
CA VAL A 14 -0.40 1.47 5.66
C VAL A 14 -0.68 0.00 5.96
N LEU A 15 -1.36 -0.71 5.05
CA LEU A 15 -1.64 -2.14 5.21
C LEU A 15 -0.36 -2.98 5.31
N ASN A 16 0.66 -2.73 4.48
CA ASN A 16 1.93 -3.44 4.61
C ASN A 16 2.62 -3.17 5.96
N ARG A 17 2.51 -1.94 6.49
CA ARG A 17 3.05 -1.60 7.81
C ARG A 17 2.30 -2.34 8.90
N GLU A 18 0.97 -2.38 8.84
CA GLU A 18 0.13 -3.10 9.80
C GLU A 18 0.37 -4.62 9.74
N ILE A 19 0.53 -5.20 8.54
CA ILE A 19 0.91 -6.62 8.38
C ILE A 19 2.26 -6.90 9.04
N ARG A 20 3.28 -6.05 8.78
CA ARG A 20 4.59 -6.21 9.40
C ARG A 20 4.53 -6.05 10.92
N ARG A 21 3.74 -5.11 11.42
CA ARG A 21 3.49 -4.92 12.86
C ARG A 21 2.84 -6.13 13.48
N GLU A 22 1.81 -6.69 12.84
CA GLU A 22 1.11 -7.88 13.33
C GLU A 22 2.04 -9.10 13.36
N LEU A 23 2.83 -9.31 12.30
CA LEU A 23 3.82 -10.39 12.23
C LEU A 23 4.96 -10.24 13.24
N ALA A 24 5.29 -9.01 13.64
CA ALA A 24 6.31 -8.74 14.65
C ALA A 24 5.82 -8.92 16.10
N ARG A 25 4.53 -9.22 16.31
CA ARG A 25 3.99 -9.49 17.65
C ARG A 25 4.42 -10.86 18.15
N ARG A 26 4.57 -10.99 19.47
CA ARG A 26 4.85 -12.26 20.17
C ARG A 26 3.76 -13.32 19.93
N MET A 27 2.51 -12.90 19.85
CA MET A 27 1.38 -13.74 19.43
C MET A 27 0.63 -13.01 18.30
N PRO A 28 0.92 -13.31 17.03
CA PRO A 28 0.21 -12.73 15.91
C PRO A 28 -1.23 -13.24 15.86
N ASP A 29 -2.18 -12.34 15.57
CA ASP A 29 -3.57 -12.71 15.31
C ASP A 29 -3.72 -13.12 13.83
N ASP A 30 -3.88 -14.41 13.58
CA ASP A 30 -4.02 -14.97 12.24
C ASP A 30 -5.29 -14.50 11.51
N LEU A 31 -6.39 -14.24 12.22
CA LEU A 31 -7.62 -13.71 11.63
C LEU A 31 -7.41 -12.28 11.17
N ARG A 32 -6.79 -11.46 12.03
CA ARG A 32 -6.40 -10.09 11.69
C ARG A 32 -5.40 -10.06 10.55
N LEU A 33 -4.41 -10.96 10.53
CA LEU A 33 -3.43 -11.07 9.46
C LEU A 33 -4.09 -11.45 8.12
N ARG A 34 -5.01 -12.43 8.12
CA ARG A 34 -5.79 -12.83 6.93
C ARG A 34 -6.63 -11.67 6.41
N ARG A 35 -7.28 -10.91 7.30
CA ARG A 35 -8.05 -9.72 6.93
C ARG A 35 -7.16 -8.65 6.28
N LEU A 36 -6.03 -8.30 6.90
CA LEU A 36 -5.09 -7.33 6.36
C LEU A 36 -4.53 -7.76 5.00
N LYS A 37 -4.23 -9.05 4.82
CA LYS A 37 -3.78 -9.60 3.53
C LYS A 37 -4.87 -9.50 2.46
N LYS A 38 -6.14 -9.75 2.81
CA LYS A 38 -7.29 -9.65 1.89
C LYS A 38 -7.54 -8.20 1.48
N GLU A 39 -7.49 -7.26 2.43
CA GLU A 39 -7.59 -5.82 2.16
C GLU A 39 -6.44 -5.35 1.26
N ARG A 40 -5.21 -5.83 1.51
CA ARG A 40 -4.05 -5.51 0.67
C ARG A 40 -4.23 -6.02 -0.76
N LEU A 41 -4.79 -7.21 -0.93
CA LEU A 41 -5.07 -7.80 -2.24
C LEU A 41 -6.11 -6.97 -2.99
N ALA A 42 -7.22 -6.60 -2.34
CA ALA A 42 -8.25 -5.77 -2.96
C ALA A 42 -7.71 -4.41 -3.44
N ILE A 43 -6.79 -3.80 -2.70
CA ILE A 43 -6.10 -2.56 -3.15
C ILE A 43 -5.18 -2.83 -4.34
N LYS A 44 -4.44 -3.95 -4.33
CA LYS A 44 -3.60 -4.35 -5.46
C LYS A 44 -4.44 -4.58 -6.73
N ASP A 45 -5.59 -5.22 -6.61
CA ASP A 45 -6.50 -5.48 -7.74
C ASP A 45 -7.14 -4.18 -8.27
N ARG A 46 -7.40 -3.20 -7.39
CA ARG A 46 -7.81 -1.87 -7.82
C ARG A 46 -6.67 -1.14 -8.53
N LEU A 47 -5.44 -1.19 -8.01
CA LEU A 47 -4.28 -0.58 -8.66
C LEU A 47 -3.99 -1.20 -10.02
N PHE A 48 -4.14 -2.53 -10.15
CA PHE A 48 -3.93 -3.25 -11.41
C PHE A 48 -4.94 -2.85 -12.49
N ARG A 49 -6.16 -2.46 -12.10
CA ARG A 49 -7.14 -1.89 -13.03
C ARG A 49 -6.75 -0.51 -13.58
N TYR A 50 -5.92 0.24 -12.86
CA TYR A 50 -5.42 1.55 -13.30
C TYR A 50 -4.03 1.47 -13.96
N PHE A 51 -3.24 0.45 -13.60
CA PHE A 51 -1.91 0.20 -14.15
C PHE A 51 -1.83 -1.27 -14.57
N PRO A 52 -2.05 -1.57 -15.87
CA PRO A 52 -1.91 -2.92 -16.38
C PRO A 52 -0.45 -3.40 -16.33
N ASP A 53 0.52 -2.49 -16.29
CA ASP A 53 1.93 -2.80 -16.13
C ASP A 53 2.45 -2.53 -14.70
N ALA A 54 3.13 -3.53 -14.14
CA ALA A 54 3.80 -3.43 -12.85
C ALA A 54 4.96 -2.41 -12.86
N ALA A 55 5.59 -2.14 -14.01
CA ALA A 55 6.62 -1.12 -14.12
C ALA A 55 6.03 0.28 -13.98
N GLU A 56 4.90 0.56 -14.63
CA GLU A 56 4.15 1.82 -14.49
C GLU A 56 3.68 2.04 -13.05
N MET A 57 3.16 0.99 -12.41
CA MET A 57 2.76 1.06 -11.00
C MET A 57 3.93 1.46 -10.08
N ARG A 58 5.13 0.91 -10.31
CA ARG A 58 6.34 1.26 -9.53
C ARG A 58 6.75 2.71 -9.76
N SER A 59 6.68 3.19 -10.99
CA SER A 59 6.99 4.58 -11.34
C SER A 59 6.00 5.55 -10.71
N ALA A 60 4.69 5.27 -10.80
CA ALA A 60 3.63 6.04 -10.16
C ALA A 60 3.78 6.06 -8.63
N THR A 61 4.18 4.92 -8.05
CA THR A 61 4.50 4.82 -6.62
C THR A 61 5.68 5.72 -6.26
N ARG A 62 6.80 5.67 -6.98
CA ARG A 62 7.95 6.56 -6.71
C ARG A 62 7.58 8.04 -6.81
N LEU A 63 6.77 8.41 -7.80
CA LEU A 63 6.31 9.78 -7.98
C LEU A 63 5.39 10.24 -6.84
N ALA A 64 4.48 9.37 -6.39
CA ALA A 64 3.65 9.64 -5.22
C ALA A 64 4.50 9.78 -3.95
N LEU A 65 5.58 9.01 -3.82
CA LEU A 65 6.50 9.06 -2.69
C LEU A 65 7.38 10.31 -2.68
N SER A 66 7.85 10.76 -3.83
CA SER A 66 8.65 11.99 -3.92
C SER A 66 7.81 13.22 -3.55
N ARG A 67 6.52 13.20 -3.86
CA ARG A 67 5.56 14.25 -3.45
C ARG A 67 5.17 14.18 -1.98
N ALA A 68 5.12 12.99 -1.40
CA ALA A 68 4.76 12.78 0.00
C ALA A 68 5.93 12.98 0.98
N ARG A 69 7.15 13.32 0.52
CA ARG A 69 8.24 13.70 1.42
C ARG A 69 7.88 15.04 2.07
N PRO A 70 7.62 15.10 3.39
CA PRO A 70 7.62 16.39 4.07
C PRO A 70 9.03 16.95 3.93
N VAL A 71 9.14 18.18 3.43
CA VAL A 71 10.36 18.96 3.55
C VAL A 71 10.65 19.03 5.04
N ARG A 72 11.70 18.32 5.47
CA ARG A 72 12.18 18.35 6.84
C ARG A 72 13.03 19.62 6.93
N ILE A 73 12.39 20.73 7.31
CA ILE A 73 13.04 21.95 7.79
C ILE A 73 13.29 21.77 9.28
#